data_AF-A0A8T8K5L7-F1
#
_entry.id   AF-A0A8T8K5L7-F1
#
_cell.length_a   1.000
_cell.length_b   1.000
_cell.length_c   1.000
_cell.angle_alpha   90.00
_cell.angle_beta   90.00
_cell.angle_gamma   90.00
#
_symmetry.space_group_name_H-M   'P 1'
#
loop_
_entity.id
_entity.type
_entity.pdbx_description
1 polymer ?
#
loop_
_entity_poly.entity_id
_entity_poly.type
_entity_poly.pdbx_seq_one_letter_code
_entity_poly.pdbx_strand_id
1 'polypeptide(L)'
;MAYRLIIIILPEKKELDELKSIIHRYDVLNSWQVSSRENEIIYHVIIRRAKTESLINTLQKRFSYLEGFRINLLPIEASVPVPEPIFNKKEDEVTDTTLDDLKDRLDPQELINRLSRHELYASLSDISKLSPIYITMVILSAIVSAIGVLNNNVAVIIGAMVIAPFLGPNMALSLATNLGDVQLAKDSIKSNYVGVVIAFSLSLLLGMLFSVDPSVPEILLRARTNLGSITLAFASGIAGALAFTVGFSTTLIGVMVAVALLPPLVTSGLLFGSGEYALASGAFLLFFINLVCVNLAGVLTFKIQGIKAIYPEQISKSRKMIRLSLILWTALLLLLMVLILQYRGALDLLLLG
;
A
#
# COMPACT_ATOMS: atom_id res chain seq x y z
N MET A 1 -1.43 -19.69 -10.96
CA MET A 1 -1.58 -20.53 -9.75
C MET A 1 -1.12 -19.73 -8.56
N ALA A 2 -1.96 -19.50 -7.57
CA ALA A 2 -1.51 -18.86 -6.34
C ALA A 2 -1.78 -19.81 -5.18
N TYR A 3 -0.83 -20.70 -4.92
CA TYR A 3 -0.84 -21.53 -3.73
C TYR A 3 0.11 -20.93 -2.67
N ARG A 4 -0.11 -21.34 -1.43
CA ARG A 4 0.69 -20.99 -0.27
C ARG A 4 1.05 -22.24 0.49
N LEU A 5 2.30 -22.32 0.90
CA LEU A 5 2.75 -23.28 1.90
C LEU A 5 2.61 -22.61 3.26
N ILE A 6 1.76 -23.19 4.11
CA ILE A 6 1.59 -22.81 5.50
C ILE A 6 2.34 -23.84 6.34
N ILE A 7 3.32 -23.37 7.10
CA ILE A 7 4.07 -24.17 8.08
C ILE A 7 3.52 -23.80 9.45
N ILE A 8 2.87 -24.74 10.10
CA ILE A 8 2.23 -24.58 11.41
C ILE A 8 3.12 -25.28 12.43
N ILE A 9 3.56 -24.54 13.45
CA ILE A 9 4.38 -25.06 14.54
C ILE A 9 3.51 -25.06 15.80
N LEU A 10 3.32 -26.24 16.38
CA LEU A 10 2.57 -26.46 17.61
C LEU A 10 3.49 -27.05 18.69
N PRO A 11 3.50 -26.51 19.92
CA PRO A 11 4.36 -26.98 21.01
C PRO A 11 3.86 -28.27 21.67
N GLU A 12 2.57 -28.61 21.52
CA GLU A 12 1.94 -29.75 22.19
C GLU A 12 1.34 -30.76 21.19
N LYS A 13 1.61 -32.05 21.41
CA LYS A 13 1.07 -33.14 20.57
C LYS A 13 -0.46 -33.32 20.65
N LYS A 14 -1.09 -32.89 21.76
CA LYS A 14 -2.54 -33.07 22.00
C LYS A 14 -3.42 -32.32 21.00
N GLU A 15 -2.93 -31.21 20.48
CA GLU A 15 -3.68 -30.31 19.60
C GLU A 15 -3.66 -30.77 18.12
N LEU A 16 -2.93 -31.86 17.80
CA LEU A 16 -2.78 -32.37 16.44
C LEU A 16 -4.09 -32.81 15.80
N ASP A 17 -4.94 -33.50 16.57
CA ASP A 17 -6.19 -34.04 16.05
C ASP A 17 -7.20 -32.92 15.77
N GLU A 18 -7.23 -31.90 16.64
CA GLU A 18 -8.00 -30.69 16.38
C GLU A 18 -7.47 -29.95 15.15
N LEU A 19 -6.14 -29.78 15.01
CA LEU A 19 -5.54 -29.16 13.84
C LEU A 19 -5.94 -29.89 12.55
N LYS A 20 -5.83 -31.22 12.51
CA LYS A 20 -6.25 -32.03 11.35
C LYS A 20 -7.72 -31.83 11.04
N SER A 21 -8.59 -31.81 12.06
CA SER A 21 -10.03 -31.58 11.88
C SER A 21 -10.34 -30.21 11.27
N ILE A 22 -9.58 -29.17 11.64
CA ILE A 22 -9.70 -27.83 11.06
C ILE A 22 -9.28 -27.88 9.60
N ILE A 23 -8.12 -28.46 9.30
CA ILE A 23 -7.54 -28.49 7.95
C ILE A 23 -8.42 -29.29 6.99
N HIS A 24 -9.02 -30.40 7.43
CA HIS A 24 -9.94 -31.20 6.61
C HIS A 24 -11.21 -30.45 6.16
N ARG A 25 -11.59 -29.36 6.84
CA ARG A 25 -12.71 -28.51 6.42
C ARG A 25 -12.34 -27.57 5.26
N TYR A 26 -11.06 -27.44 4.95
CA TYR A 26 -10.56 -26.60 3.87
C TYR A 26 -10.13 -27.48 2.68
N ASP A 27 -10.40 -26.97 1.47
CA ASP A 27 -9.90 -27.55 0.23
C ASP A 27 -8.38 -27.30 0.10
N VAL A 28 -7.60 -28.19 0.70
CA VAL A 28 -6.12 -28.16 0.70
C VAL A 28 -5.59 -29.07 -0.40
N LEU A 29 -4.55 -28.61 -1.10
CA LEU A 29 -3.91 -29.39 -2.16
C LEU A 29 -3.15 -30.58 -1.57
N ASN A 30 -2.45 -30.35 -0.46
CA ASN A 30 -1.69 -31.37 0.25
C ASN A 30 -1.46 -30.92 1.69
N SER A 31 -1.31 -31.86 2.61
CA SER A 31 -0.84 -31.57 3.96
C SER A 31 -0.07 -32.76 4.55
N TRP A 32 1.01 -32.49 5.27
CA TRP A 32 1.83 -33.52 5.88
C TRP A 32 2.46 -33.04 7.18
N GLN A 33 2.82 -33.99 8.04
CA GLN A 33 3.52 -33.72 9.28
C GLN A 33 5.02 -33.96 9.10
N VAL A 34 5.84 -33.11 9.70
CA VAL A 34 7.29 -33.30 9.83
C VAL A 34 7.59 -33.55 11.31
N SER A 35 8.26 -34.66 11.62
CA SER A 35 8.62 -35.01 13.00
C SER A 35 9.75 -34.11 13.50
N SER A 36 9.52 -33.37 14.58
CA SER A 36 10.56 -32.62 15.32
C SER A 36 11.15 -33.47 16.46
N ARG A 37 12.35 -33.11 16.93
CA ARG A 37 13.14 -33.92 17.89
C ARG A 37 12.69 -33.83 19.35
N GLU A 38 11.89 -32.85 19.75
CA GLU A 38 11.41 -32.71 21.14
C GLU A 38 10.04 -32.05 21.13
N ASN A 39 8.98 -32.78 21.52
CA ASN A 39 7.57 -32.39 21.73
C ASN A 39 6.82 -31.45 20.75
N GLU A 40 7.49 -30.79 19.82
CA GLU A 40 6.94 -29.91 18.81
C GLU A 40 6.43 -30.69 17.60
N ILE A 41 5.33 -30.21 17.03
CA ILE A 41 4.79 -30.67 15.77
C ILE A 41 4.98 -29.57 14.75
N ILE A 42 5.56 -29.94 13.62
CA ILE A 42 5.59 -29.10 12.42
C ILE A 42 4.62 -29.71 11.41
N TYR A 43 3.61 -28.94 11.01
CA TYR A 43 2.58 -29.38 10.07
C TYR A 43 2.57 -28.46 8.85
N HIS A 44 2.72 -29.04 7.67
CA HIS A 44 2.76 -28.33 6.41
C HIS A 44 1.43 -28.47 5.69
N VAL A 45 0.91 -27.37 5.16
CA VAL A 45 -0.34 -27.32 4.40
C VAL A 45 -0.12 -26.51 3.14
N ILE A 46 -0.43 -27.09 1.98
CA ILE A 46 -0.50 -26.35 0.73
C ILE A 46 -1.96 -26.01 0.46
N ILE A 47 -2.27 -24.72 0.43
CA ILE A 47 -3.62 -24.21 0.24
C ILE A 47 -3.66 -23.12 -0.83
N ARG A 48 -4.82 -22.91 -1.43
CA ARG A 48 -5.06 -21.79 -2.35
C ARG A 48 -4.96 -20.45 -1.62
N ARG A 49 -4.43 -19.45 -2.30
CA ARG A 49 -4.31 -18.06 -1.81
C ARG A 49 -5.65 -17.50 -1.34
N ALA A 50 -6.72 -17.73 -2.09
CA ALA A 50 -8.08 -17.32 -1.74
C ALA A 50 -8.55 -17.83 -0.35
N LYS A 51 -8.15 -19.05 0.04
CA LYS A 51 -8.55 -19.68 1.32
C LYS A 51 -7.53 -19.48 2.45
N THR A 52 -6.37 -18.90 2.13
CA THR A 52 -5.26 -18.72 3.09
C THR A 52 -5.66 -17.85 4.28
N GLU A 53 -6.34 -16.72 4.05
CA GLU A 53 -6.73 -15.83 5.14
C GLU A 53 -7.79 -16.47 6.06
N SER A 54 -8.76 -17.20 5.51
CA SER A 54 -9.78 -17.90 6.30
C SER A 54 -9.16 -18.97 7.21
N LEU A 55 -8.27 -19.82 6.66
CA LEU A 55 -7.57 -20.84 7.43
C LEU A 55 -6.71 -20.22 8.55
N ILE A 56 -5.89 -19.22 8.23
CA ILE A 56 -5.04 -18.55 9.23
C ILE A 56 -5.89 -17.92 10.35
N ASN A 57 -7.00 -17.26 10.01
CA ASN A 57 -7.89 -16.68 11.00
C ASN A 57 -8.46 -17.75 11.96
N THR A 58 -8.86 -18.91 11.43
CA THR A 58 -9.38 -20.02 12.24
C THR A 58 -8.31 -20.58 13.16
N LEU A 59 -7.11 -20.81 12.63
CA LEU A 59 -5.97 -21.32 13.40
C LEU A 59 -5.55 -20.33 14.50
N GLN A 60 -5.46 -19.03 14.20
CA GLN A 60 -5.14 -18.01 15.21
C GLN A 60 -6.19 -17.94 16.31
N LYS A 61 -7.49 -17.96 15.98
CA LYS A 61 -8.55 -17.94 17.00
C LYS A 61 -8.52 -19.16 17.90
N ARG A 62 -8.03 -20.30 17.42
CA ARG A 62 -7.96 -21.54 18.18
C ARG A 62 -6.67 -21.66 18.97
N PHE A 63 -5.51 -21.45 18.35
CA PHE A 63 -4.23 -21.84 18.94
C PHE A 63 -3.38 -20.66 19.45
N SER A 64 -3.85 -19.40 19.33
CA SER A 64 -3.07 -18.23 19.78
C SER A 64 -2.76 -18.18 21.28
N TYR A 65 -3.46 -18.97 22.11
CA TYR A 65 -3.20 -19.06 23.55
C TYR A 65 -1.97 -19.93 23.88
N LEU A 66 -1.49 -20.74 22.92
CA LEU A 66 -0.36 -21.65 23.13
C LEU A 66 0.97 -20.89 22.97
N GLU A 67 1.80 -20.94 24.00
CA GLU A 67 3.13 -20.34 23.97
C GLU A 67 4.03 -21.11 22.99
N GLY A 68 4.58 -20.42 21.99
CA GLY A 68 5.38 -21.04 20.92
C GLY A 68 4.60 -21.42 19.66
N PHE A 69 3.28 -21.24 19.62
CA PHE A 69 2.50 -21.38 18.38
C PHE A 69 2.99 -20.41 17.32
N ARG A 70 3.32 -20.92 16.13
CA ARG A 70 3.75 -20.11 14.99
C ARG A 70 3.14 -20.60 13.68
N ILE A 71 2.88 -19.65 12.78
CA ILE A 71 2.52 -19.92 11.40
C ILE A 71 3.50 -19.18 10.51
N ASN A 72 4.24 -19.91 9.68
CA ASN A 72 5.03 -19.33 8.60
C ASN A 72 4.29 -19.53 7.27
N LEU A 73 4.27 -18.49 6.44
CA LEU A 73 3.54 -18.48 5.19
C LEU A 73 4.52 -18.20 4.05
N LEU A 74 4.62 -19.13 3.10
CA LEU A 74 5.51 -19.01 1.96
C LEU A 74 4.71 -19.02 0.65
N PRO A 75 5.03 -18.11 -0.30
CA PRO A 75 4.51 -18.19 -1.65
C PRO A 75 5.07 -19.42 -2.36
N ILE A 76 4.20 -20.20 -2.98
CA ILE A 76 4.64 -21.26 -3.90
C ILE A 76 4.74 -20.64 -5.29
N GLU A 77 5.96 -20.50 -5.77
CA GLU A 77 6.25 -19.89 -7.09
C GLU A 77 5.87 -20.84 -8.23
N ALA A 78 6.13 -22.14 -8.05
CA ALA A 78 5.80 -23.19 -9.01
C ALA A 78 5.50 -24.52 -8.29
N SER A 79 4.68 -25.37 -8.92
CA SER A 79 4.41 -26.73 -8.49
C SER A 79 4.34 -27.64 -9.71
N VAL A 80 4.97 -28.81 -9.61
CA VAL A 80 4.92 -29.87 -10.63
C VAL A 80 4.49 -31.18 -9.95
N PRO A 81 3.43 -31.86 -10.43
CA PRO A 81 2.58 -31.46 -11.55
C PRO A 81 1.80 -30.17 -11.26
N VAL A 82 1.40 -29.48 -12.32
CA VAL A 82 0.51 -28.31 -12.23
C VAL A 82 -0.78 -28.76 -11.55
N PRO A 83 -1.15 -28.17 -10.38
CA PRO A 83 -2.42 -28.50 -9.73
C PRO A 83 -3.58 -28.19 -10.67
N GLU A 84 -4.50 -29.14 -10.83
CA GLU A 84 -5.69 -28.94 -11.65
C GLU A 84 -6.48 -27.71 -11.15
N PRO A 85 -6.85 -26.77 -12.03
CA PRO A 85 -7.83 -25.76 -11.68
C PRO A 85 -9.13 -26.48 -11.33
N ILE A 86 -9.68 -26.24 -10.14
CA ILE A 86 -11.02 -26.75 -9.78
C ILE A 86 -12.01 -25.81 -10.48
N PHE A 87 -12.18 -25.98 -11.79
CA PHE A 87 -13.50 -25.81 -12.34
C PHE A 87 -14.22 -27.10 -11.97
N ASN A 88 -15.10 -26.99 -10.96
CA ASN A 88 -16.00 -28.00 -10.44
C ASN A 88 -15.67 -29.48 -10.72
N LYS A 89 -15.04 -30.17 -9.76
CA LYS A 89 -15.11 -31.65 -9.67
C LYS A 89 -16.51 -32.17 -9.24
N LYS A 90 -17.55 -31.37 -9.48
CA LYS A 90 -18.98 -31.69 -9.30
C LYS A 90 -19.84 -31.03 -10.41
N GLU A 91 -19.32 -30.94 -11.62
CA GLU A 91 -20.04 -30.36 -12.78
C GLU A 91 -20.62 -31.40 -13.75
N ASP A 92 -20.54 -32.70 -13.44
CA ASP A 92 -21.23 -33.71 -14.27
C ASP A 92 -22.76 -33.72 -14.06
N GLU A 93 -23.28 -32.97 -13.08
CA GLU A 93 -24.70 -32.63 -12.97
C GLU A 93 -24.85 -31.25 -12.32
N VAL A 94 -24.98 -30.18 -13.10
CA VAL A 94 -25.92 -29.05 -12.90
C VAL A 94 -25.67 -28.03 -14.03
N THR A 95 -26.64 -27.96 -14.92
CA THR A 95 -26.86 -26.94 -15.93
C THR A 95 -27.01 -25.55 -15.28
N ASP A 96 -26.41 -24.53 -15.90
CA ASP A 96 -26.65 -23.10 -15.63
C ASP A 96 -26.51 -22.62 -14.17
N THR A 97 -25.32 -22.70 -13.57
CA THR A 97 -25.02 -21.83 -12.41
C THR A 97 -24.68 -20.42 -12.87
N THR A 98 -25.54 -19.46 -12.51
CA THR A 98 -25.31 -18.03 -12.75
C THR A 98 -24.26 -17.48 -11.78
N LEU A 99 -23.64 -16.35 -12.12
CA LEU A 99 -22.68 -15.63 -11.25
C LEU A 99 -23.27 -15.27 -9.86
N ASP A 100 -24.59 -15.29 -9.70
CA ASP A 100 -25.25 -15.07 -8.41
C ASP A 100 -25.23 -16.33 -7.52
N ASP A 101 -25.26 -17.54 -8.08
CA ASP A 101 -25.20 -18.80 -7.31
C ASP A 101 -23.82 -19.04 -6.66
N LEU A 102 -22.76 -18.48 -7.26
CA LEU A 102 -21.39 -18.51 -6.72
C LEU A 102 -21.18 -17.52 -5.56
N LYS A 103 -21.94 -16.42 -5.50
CA LYS A 103 -21.83 -15.41 -4.43
C LYS A 103 -22.40 -15.90 -3.10
N ASP A 104 -23.41 -16.78 -3.14
CA ASP A 104 -24.07 -17.29 -1.93
C ASP A 104 -23.27 -18.41 -1.22
N ARG A 105 -22.26 -18.99 -1.89
CA ARG A 105 -21.48 -20.13 -1.39
C ARG A 105 -20.04 -19.81 -0.99
N LEU A 106 -19.51 -18.67 -1.45
CA LEU A 106 -18.15 -18.21 -1.15
C LEU A 106 -18.24 -16.90 -0.40
N ASP A 107 -17.47 -16.75 0.68
CA ASP A 107 -17.31 -15.42 1.28
C ASP A 107 -16.85 -14.46 0.16
N PRO A 108 -17.46 -13.26 -0.02
CA PRO A 108 -17.08 -12.33 -1.09
C PRO A 108 -15.58 -11.99 -1.12
N GLN A 109 -14.91 -12.17 0.02
CA GLN A 109 -13.46 -12.01 0.19
C GLN A 109 -12.62 -13.15 -0.41
N GLU A 110 -13.18 -14.35 -0.59
CA GLU A 110 -12.54 -15.51 -1.21
C GLU A 110 -12.62 -15.48 -2.75
N LEU A 111 -13.54 -14.69 -3.31
CA LEU A 111 -13.63 -14.45 -4.76
C LEU A 111 -12.51 -13.52 -5.27
N ILE A 112 -11.89 -12.73 -4.36
CA ILE A 112 -10.80 -11.83 -4.70
C ILE A 112 -9.48 -12.57 -4.46
N ASN A 113 -8.71 -12.85 -5.51
CA ASN A 113 -7.37 -13.42 -5.44
C ASN A 113 -6.32 -12.41 -4.89
N ARG A 114 -6.55 -11.90 -3.67
CA ARG A 114 -5.69 -10.93 -2.98
C ARG A 114 -4.70 -11.59 -2.03
N LEU A 115 -3.65 -10.87 -1.61
CA LEU A 115 -2.72 -11.31 -0.58
C LEU A 115 -3.50 -11.44 0.72
N SER A 116 -3.12 -12.42 1.53
CA SER A 116 -3.59 -12.43 2.91
C SER A 116 -3.09 -11.16 3.60
N ARG A 117 -3.87 -10.65 4.56
CA ARG A 117 -3.47 -9.47 5.34
C ARG A 117 -2.11 -9.63 6.01
N HIS A 118 -1.72 -10.84 6.42
CA HIS A 118 -0.42 -11.09 7.04
C HIS A 118 0.73 -10.88 6.05
N GLU A 119 0.58 -11.34 4.80
CA GLU A 119 1.59 -11.06 3.77
C GLU A 119 1.60 -9.57 3.43
N LEU A 120 0.43 -8.95 3.30
CA LEU A 120 0.33 -7.50 3.05
C LEU A 120 0.99 -6.68 4.16
N TYR A 121 0.78 -7.06 5.43
CA TYR A 121 1.42 -6.44 6.59
C TYR A 121 2.94 -6.61 6.53
N ALA A 122 3.43 -7.83 6.30
CA ALA A 122 4.87 -8.09 6.20
C ALA A 122 5.49 -7.22 5.08
N SER A 123 4.91 -7.23 3.88
CA SER A 123 5.41 -6.45 2.75
C SER A 123 5.42 -4.94 2.99
N LEU A 124 4.39 -4.38 3.63
CA LEU A 124 4.29 -2.94 3.88
C LEU A 124 5.06 -2.49 5.13
N SER A 125 5.15 -3.33 6.15
CA SER A 125 5.87 -3.02 7.40
C SER A 125 7.37 -2.89 7.19
N ASP A 126 7.97 -3.68 6.28
CA ASP A 126 9.40 -3.59 6.02
C ASP A 126 9.77 -2.39 5.14
N ILE A 127 8.95 -2.08 4.13
CA ILE A 127 9.20 -0.96 3.20
C ILE A 127 8.88 0.40 3.86
N SER A 128 8.08 0.44 4.93
CA SER A 128 7.70 1.68 5.61
C SER A 128 8.68 2.16 6.68
N LYS A 129 9.62 1.31 7.13
CA LYS A 129 10.59 1.67 8.17
C LYS A 129 11.62 2.67 7.65
N LEU A 130 11.95 3.63 8.51
CA LEU A 130 13.04 4.56 8.25
C LEU A 130 14.37 3.80 8.34
N SER A 131 14.99 3.57 7.19
CA SER A 131 16.28 2.90 7.07
C SER A 131 17.31 3.80 6.38
N PRO A 132 18.62 3.53 6.54
CA PRO A 132 19.65 4.23 5.77
C PRO A 132 19.42 4.09 4.25
N ILE A 133 18.95 2.93 3.79
CA ILE A 133 18.61 2.69 2.38
C ILE A 133 17.46 3.61 1.94
N TYR A 134 16.40 3.73 2.76
CA TYR A 134 15.30 4.66 2.49
C TYR A 134 15.81 6.10 2.33
N ILE A 135 16.65 6.57 3.24
CA ILE A 135 17.23 7.92 3.19
C ILE A 135 18.06 8.11 1.92
N THR A 136 18.93 7.16 1.58
CA THR A 136 19.73 7.21 0.35
C THR A 136 18.86 7.25 -0.90
N MET A 137 17.81 6.43 -0.97
CA MET A 137 16.87 6.43 -2.09
C MET A 137 16.12 7.78 -2.21
N VAL A 138 15.73 8.40 -1.09
CA VAL A 138 15.13 9.74 -1.08
C VAL A 138 16.12 10.78 -1.62
N ILE A 139 17.37 10.79 -1.15
CA ILE A 139 18.40 11.72 -1.62
C ILE A 139 18.64 11.55 -3.13
N LEU A 140 18.88 10.33 -3.59
CA LEU A 140 19.16 10.04 -4.99
C LEU A 140 17.95 10.39 -5.88
N SER A 141 16.73 9.99 -5.49
CA SER A 141 15.53 10.33 -6.26
C SER A 141 15.28 11.84 -6.33
N ALA A 142 15.53 12.59 -5.25
CA ALA A 142 15.40 14.05 -5.26
C ALA A 142 16.41 14.72 -6.21
N ILE A 143 17.68 14.28 -6.22
CA ILE A 143 18.71 14.79 -7.15
C ILE A 143 18.33 14.49 -8.60
N VAL A 144 18.01 13.22 -8.90
CA VAL A 144 17.63 12.80 -10.26
C VAL A 144 16.37 13.52 -10.71
N SER A 145 15.37 13.68 -9.83
CA SER A 145 14.15 14.41 -10.14
C SER A 145 14.43 15.90 -10.38
N ALA A 146 15.31 16.53 -9.60
CA ALA A 146 15.65 17.93 -9.79
C ALA A 146 16.29 18.16 -11.16
N ILE A 147 17.27 17.32 -11.53
CA ILE A 147 17.91 17.35 -12.85
C ILE A 147 16.87 17.10 -13.96
N GLY A 148 15.99 16.11 -13.78
CA GLY A 148 14.95 15.80 -14.75
C GLY A 148 13.98 16.95 -14.99
N VAL A 149 13.53 17.61 -13.90
CA VAL A 149 12.64 18.77 -13.97
C VAL A 149 13.32 19.98 -14.62
N LEU A 150 14.56 20.29 -14.22
CA LEU A 150 15.32 21.42 -14.78
C LEU A 150 15.61 21.25 -16.28
N ASN A 151 15.84 20.02 -16.74
CA ASN A 151 16.13 19.72 -18.14
C ASN A 151 14.88 19.35 -18.96
N ASN A 152 13.67 19.54 -18.43
CA ASN A 152 12.42 19.19 -19.12
C ASN A 152 12.39 17.72 -19.62
N ASN A 153 12.99 16.80 -18.87
CA ASN A 153 13.20 15.41 -19.29
C ASN A 153 12.27 14.46 -18.53
N VAL A 154 11.12 14.17 -19.15
CA VAL A 154 10.10 13.27 -18.60
C VAL A 154 10.65 11.87 -18.29
N ALA A 155 11.55 11.33 -19.11
CA ALA A 155 12.10 9.99 -18.89
C ALA A 155 12.96 9.93 -17.60
N VAL A 156 13.77 10.95 -17.35
CA VAL A 156 14.57 11.05 -16.12
C VAL A 156 13.67 11.27 -14.90
N ILE A 157 12.62 12.08 -15.04
CA ILE A 157 11.61 12.29 -14.01
C ILE A 157 10.93 10.96 -13.64
N ILE A 158 10.53 10.16 -14.63
CA ILE A 158 9.97 8.82 -14.40
C ILE A 158 11.00 7.91 -13.71
N GLY A 159 12.27 7.95 -14.15
CA GLY A 159 13.37 7.24 -13.48
C GLY A 159 13.49 7.58 -12.01
N ALA A 160 13.41 8.86 -11.64
CA ALA A 160 13.42 9.31 -10.26
C ALA A 160 12.23 8.77 -9.45
N MET A 161 11.03 8.72 -10.05
CA MET A 161 9.84 8.16 -9.41
C MET A 161 9.99 6.66 -9.09
N VAL A 162 10.69 5.89 -9.95
CA VAL A 162 10.97 4.46 -9.70
C VAL A 162 11.85 4.27 -8.46
N ILE A 163 12.81 5.16 -8.25
CA ILE A 163 13.77 5.12 -7.14
C ILE A 163 13.08 5.52 -5.83
N ALA A 164 12.11 6.43 -5.88
CA ALA A 164 11.56 7.11 -4.71
C ALA A 164 10.68 6.20 -3.83
N PRO A 165 11.00 6.04 -2.53
CA PRO A 165 10.30 5.09 -1.66
C PRO A 165 9.05 5.68 -0.98
N PHE A 166 8.43 6.73 -1.52
CA PHE A 166 7.29 7.42 -0.85
C PHE A 166 6.01 6.59 -0.79
N LEU A 167 5.83 5.63 -1.70
CA LEU A 167 4.58 4.87 -1.75
C LEU A 167 4.42 3.93 -0.55
N GLY A 168 5.49 3.23 -0.16
CA GLY A 168 5.48 2.25 0.92
C GLY A 168 4.95 2.80 2.25
N PRO A 169 5.54 3.89 2.79
CA PRO A 169 5.06 4.51 4.01
C PRO A 169 3.59 4.96 3.96
N ASN A 170 3.12 5.53 2.84
CA ASN A 170 1.72 5.95 2.68
C ASN A 170 0.73 4.76 2.63
N MET A 171 1.10 3.69 1.93
CA MET A 171 0.30 2.46 1.91
C MET A 171 0.30 1.76 3.27
N ALA A 172 1.45 1.73 3.95
CA ALA A 172 1.55 1.22 5.31
C ALA A 172 0.74 2.06 6.32
N LEU A 173 0.67 3.38 6.17
CA LEU A 173 -0.18 4.26 7.00
C LEU A 173 -1.67 3.94 6.80
N SER A 174 -2.07 3.72 5.55
CA SER A 174 -3.43 3.33 5.19
C SER A 174 -3.79 1.94 5.75
N LEU A 175 -2.85 0.99 5.70
CA LEU A 175 -3.01 -0.35 6.27
C LEU A 175 -3.09 -0.29 7.79
N ALA A 176 -2.16 0.42 8.44
CA ALA A 176 -2.10 0.63 9.88
C ALA A 176 -3.42 1.20 10.42
N THR A 177 -4.00 2.16 9.69
CA THR A 177 -5.33 2.73 9.99
C THR A 177 -6.42 1.66 9.96
N ASN A 178 -6.43 0.80 8.94
CA ASN A 178 -7.42 -0.28 8.83
C ASN A 178 -7.23 -1.39 9.87
N LEU A 179 -6.00 -1.64 10.32
CA LEU A 179 -5.69 -2.64 11.33
C LEU A 179 -5.74 -2.10 12.77
N GLY A 180 -5.81 -0.79 12.98
CA GLY A 180 -5.73 -0.19 14.31
C GLY A 180 -4.31 -0.22 14.91
N ASP A 181 -3.29 -0.42 14.07
CA ASP A 181 -1.89 -0.49 14.45
C ASP A 181 -1.31 0.93 14.56
N VAL A 182 -1.12 1.41 15.78
CA VAL A 182 -0.60 2.76 16.02
C VAL A 182 0.92 2.80 15.85
N GLN A 183 1.61 1.69 16.07
CA GLN A 183 3.07 1.66 15.95
C GLN A 183 3.45 1.77 14.47
N LEU A 184 2.84 0.94 13.61
CA LEU A 184 3.03 1.04 12.16
C LEU A 184 2.63 2.41 11.61
N ALA A 185 1.53 3.00 12.11
CA ALA A 185 1.13 4.35 11.71
C ALA A 185 2.18 5.41 12.07
N LYS A 186 2.76 5.36 13.27
CA LYS A 186 3.83 6.26 13.70
C LYS A 186 5.09 6.09 12.86
N ASP A 187 5.49 4.85 12.61
CA ASP A 187 6.67 4.55 11.81
C ASP A 187 6.51 5.06 10.37
N SER A 188 5.34 4.84 9.76
CA SER A 188 5.00 5.39 8.44
C SER A 188 5.00 6.92 8.41
N ILE A 189 4.40 7.59 9.40
CA ILE A 189 4.37 9.05 9.47
C ILE A 189 5.79 9.59 9.62
N LYS A 190 6.61 8.98 10.48
CA LYS A 190 8.01 9.37 10.69
C LYS A 190 8.81 9.24 9.40
N SER A 191 8.71 8.12 8.69
CA SER A 191 9.41 7.91 7.42
C SER A 191 8.98 8.92 6.36
N ASN A 192 7.67 9.14 6.20
CA ASN A 192 7.14 10.16 5.29
C ASN A 192 7.66 11.55 5.65
N TYR A 193 7.58 11.96 6.91
CA TYR A 193 8.03 13.27 7.36
C TYR A 193 9.52 13.48 7.08
N VAL A 194 10.37 12.52 7.46
CA VAL A 194 11.81 12.58 7.20
C VAL A 194 12.11 12.61 5.70
N GLY A 195 11.44 11.75 4.91
CA GLY A 195 11.61 11.71 3.46
C GLY A 195 11.23 13.03 2.79
N VAL A 196 10.11 13.63 3.20
CA VAL A 196 9.63 14.92 2.68
C VAL A 196 10.62 16.03 3.04
N VAL A 197 11.06 16.11 4.30
CA VAL A 197 12.01 17.13 4.75
C VAL A 197 13.32 17.02 4.00
N ILE A 198 13.87 15.81 3.82
CA ILE A 198 15.13 15.61 3.09
C ILE A 198 14.98 16.00 1.63
N ALA A 199 13.97 15.47 0.93
CA ALA A 199 13.75 15.75 -0.49
C ALA A 199 13.53 17.24 -0.74
N PHE A 200 12.70 17.89 0.08
CA PHE A 200 12.41 19.32 -0.01
C PHE A 200 13.63 20.18 0.30
N SER A 201 14.36 19.90 1.38
CA SER A 201 15.53 20.69 1.77
C SER A 201 16.64 20.58 0.71
N LEU A 202 16.81 19.39 0.13
CA LEU A 202 17.78 19.16 -0.92
C LEU A 202 17.39 19.88 -2.21
N SER A 203 16.13 19.79 -2.64
CA SER A 203 15.67 20.52 -3.82
C SER A 203 15.66 22.04 -3.62
N LEU A 204 15.40 22.52 -2.41
CA LEU A 204 15.55 23.93 -2.05
C LEU A 204 16.99 24.40 -2.18
N LEU A 205 17.95 23.64 -1.63
CA LEU A 205 19.37 23.95 -1.78
C LEU A 205 19.80 23.94 -3.26
N LEU A 206 19.33 22.97 -4.04
CA LEU A 206 19.58 22.93 -5.49
C LEU A 206 18.97 24.14 -6.20
N GLY A 207 17.77 24.59 -5.81
CA GLY A 207 17.13 25.78 -6.37
C GLY A 207 17.86 27.09 -6.06
N MET A 208 18.62 27.13 -4.96
CA MET A 208 19.50 28.26 -4.63
C MET A 208 20.82 28.24 -5.43
N LEU A 209 21.30 27.04 -5.79
CA LEU A 209 22.58 26.87 -6.49
C LEU A 209 22.45 26.92 -8.02
N PHE A 210 21.32 26.47 -8.57
CA PHE A 210 21.06 26.40 -10.01
C PHE A 210 20.05 27.46 -10.43
N SER A 211 20.22 28.01 -11.64
CA SER A 211 19.21 28.87 -12.25
C SER A 211 17.97 28.05 -12.61
N VAL A 212 16.86 28.31 -11.92
CA VAL A 212 15.56 27.69 -12.19
C VAL A 212 14.78 28.62 -13.11
N ASP A 213 14.55 28.21 -14.36
CA ASP A 213 13.64 28.92 -15.27
C ASP A 213 12.21 28.43 -15.02
N PRO A 214 11.30 29.26 -14.48
CA PRO A 214 9.95 28.85 -14.20
C PRO A 214 9.13 28.57 -15.46
N SER A 215 9.60 28.98 -16.64
CA SER A 215 8.94 28.78 -17.93
C SER A 215 9.06 27.35 -18.45
N VAL A 216 9.94 26.53 -17.86
CA VAL A 216 10.11 25.13 -18.23
C VAL A 216 8.78 24.38 -18.08
N PRO A 217 8.29 23.69 -19.14
CA PRO A 217 6.97 23.04 -19.12
C PRO A 217 6.77 22.09 -17.93
N GLU A 218 7.76 21.26 -17.64
CA GLU A 218 7.69 20.34 -16.49
C GLU A 218 7.59 21.07 -15.14
N ILE A 219 8.13 22.28 -14.99
CA ILE A 219 7.97 23.10 -13.79
C ILE A 219 6.55 23.71 -13.75
N LEU A 220 6.13 24.35 -14.85
CA LEU A 220 4.82 25.01 -14.94
C LEU A 220 3.66 24.05 -14.71
N LEU A 221 3.70 22.86 -15.30
CA LEU A 221 2.63 21.86 -15.18
C LEU A 221 2.44 21.39 -13.73
N ARG A 222 3.49 21.46 -12.90
CA ARG A 222 3.45 21.08 -11.49
C ARG A 222 3.10 22.25 -10.58
N ALA A 223 3.50 23.46 -10.95
CA ALA A 223 3.15 24.69 -10.22
C ALA A 223 1.68 25.10 -10.42
N ARG A 224 1.09 24.80 -11.58
CA ARG A 224 -0.32 25.09 -11.89
C ARG A 224 -1.22 23.92 -11.47
N THR A 225 -1.60 23.89 -10.19
CA THR A 225 -2.58 22.94 -9.67
C THR A 225 -3.95 23.14 -10.29
N ASN A 226 -4.57 22.05 -10.76
CA ASN A 226 -5.96 22.03 -11.22
C ASN A 226 -6.75 20.97 -10.44
N LEU A 227 -8.07 21.15 -10.33
CA LEU A 227 -8.97 20.18 -9.71
C LEU A 227 -8.87 18.77 -10.33
N GLY A 228 -8.51 18.67 -11.61
CA GLY A 228 -8.26 17.38 -12.28
C GLY A 228 -7.16 16.54 -11.63
N SER A 229 -6.19 17.16 -10.93
CA SER A 229 -5.14 16.42 -10.22
C SER A 229 -5.69 15.63 -9.03
N ILE A 230 -6.79 16.09 -8.41
CA ILE A 230 -7.45 15.37 -7.31
C ILE A 230 -7.95 14.01 -7.79
N THR A 231 -8.66 13.99 -8.92
CA THR A 231 -9.19 12.76 -9.52
C THR A 231 -8.06 11.80 -9.90
N LEU A 232 -7.01 12.32 -10.54
CA LEU A 232 -5.85 11.52 -10.93
C LEU A 232 -5.13 10.92 -9.72
N ALA A 233 -4.89 11.73 -8.68
CA ALA A 233 -4.22 11.28 -7.46
C ALA A 233 -5.05 10.26 -6.68
N PHE A 234 -6.36 10.46 -6.62
CA PHE A 234 -7.28 9.52 -5.96
C PHE A 234 -7.32 8.18 -6.71
N ALA A 235 -7.43 8.20 -8.04
CA ALA A 235 -7.38 7.00 -8.86
C ALA A 235 -6.03 6.27 -8.74
N SER A 236 -4.92 7.01 -8.74
CA SER A 236 -3.56 6.46 -8.53
C SER A 236 -3.41 5.83 -7.14
N GLY A 237 -3.97 6.46 -6.09
CA GLY A 237 -4.03 5.90 -4.75
C GLY A 237 -4.80 4.58 -4.68
N ILE A 238 -5.97 4.50 -5.34
CA ILE A 238 -6.74 3.25 -5.45
C ILE A 238 -5.92 2.18 -6.17
N ALA A 239 -5.32 2.53 -7.31
CA ALA A 239 -4.48 1.61 -8.08
C ALA A 239 -3.30 1.10 -7.25
N GLY A 240 -2.63 1.97 -6.49
CA GLY A 240 -1.56 1.60 -5.58
C GLY A 240 -2.01 0.59 -4.51
N ALA A 241 -3.10 0.90 -3.81
CA ALA A 241 -3.64 0.02 -2.78
C ALA A 241 -4.07 -1.34 -3.36
N LEU A 242 -4.72 -1.35 -4.53
CA LEU A 242 -5.08 -2.58 -5.23
C LEU A 242 -3.85 -3.39 -5.62
N ALA A 243 -2.80 -2.76 -6.14
CA ALA A 243 -1.64 -3.46 -6.62
C ALA A 243 -0.86 -4.15 -5.49
N PHE A 244 -0.76 -3.53 -4.32
CA PHE A 244 -0.23 -4.19 -3.11
C PHE A 244 -1.07 -5.39 -2.69
N THR A 245 -2.40 -5.30 -2.84
CA THR A 245 -3.28 -6.43 -2.50
C THR A 245 -3.29 -7.54 -3.53
N VAL A 246 -2.93 -7.28 -4.79
CA VAL A 246 -2.81 -8.33 -5.84
C VAL A 246 -1.41 -8.96 -5.85
N GLY A 247 -0.41 -8.29 -5.28
CA GLY A 247 0.97 -8.80 -5.21
C GLY A 247 1.72 -8.61 -6.51
N PHE A 248 1.41 -7.54 -7.23
CA PHE A 248 2.26 -7.10 -8.33
C PHE A 248 3.65 -6.74 -7.80
N SER A 249 4.66 -6.79 -8.68
CA SER A 249 6.02 -6.39 -8.33
C SER A 249 6.02 -4.97 -7.78
N THR A 250 6.50 -4.81 -6.53
CA THR A 250 6.56 -3.53 -5.81
C THR A 250 7.27 -2.44 -6.62
N THR A 251 8.22 -2.81 -7.48
CA THR A 251 8.93 -1.91 -8.40
C THR A 251 8.00 -1.29 -9.44
N LEU A 252 7.12 -2.08 -10.07
CA LEU A 252 6.22 -1.63 -11.13
C LEU A 252 5.08 -0.76 -10.57
N ILE A 253 4.64 -1.08 -9.36
CA ILE A 253 3.67 -0.30 -8.58
C ILE A 253 4.27 1.04 -8.14
N GLY A 254 5.53 1.02 -7.69
CA GLY A 254 6.27 2.21 -7.27
C GLY A 254 6.27 3.28 -8.35
N VAL A 255 6.53 2.89 -9.61
CA VAL A 255 6.52 3.79 -10.77
C VAL A 255 5.16 4.47 -10.96
N MET A 256 4.05 3.72 -10.90
CA MET A 256 2.73 4.25 -11.28
C MET A 256 2.14 5.25 -10.26
N VAL A 257 2.56 5.19 -9.00
CA VAL A 257 1.98 6.02 -7.91
C VAL A 257 2.97 7.05 -7.36
N ALA A 258 4.28 6.78 -7.38
CA ALA A 258 5.30 7.78 -7.00
C ALA A 258 5.29 9.00 -7.94
N VAL A 259 4.69 8.87 -9.13
CA VAL A 259 4.39 9.96 -10.07
C VAL A 259 3.75 11.17 -9.38
N ALA A 260 2.90 10.93 -8.38
CA ALA A 260 2.12 11.98 -7.76
C ALA A 260 2.88 12.73 -6.64
N LEU A 261 3.90 12.14 -6.00
CA LEU A 261 4.45 12.71 -4.76
C LEU A 261 5.80 13.41 -4.96
N LEU A 262 6.80 12.71 -5.49
CA LEU A 262 8.16 13.25 -5.54
C LEU A 262 8.28 14.48 -6.44
N PRO A 263 7.80 14.48 -7.70
CA PRO A 263 8.08 15.58 -8.61
C PRO A 263 7.49 16.92 -8.14
N PRO A 264 6.23 17.02 -7.69
CA PRO A 264 5.71 18.29 -7.17
C PRO A 264 6.47 18.79 -5.94
N LEU A 265 6.92 17.88 -5.05
CA LEU A 265 7.74 18.25 -3.89
C LEU A 265 9.10 18.82 -4.30
N VAL A 266 9.77 18.17 -5.25
CA VAL A 266 11.07 18.61 -5.77
C VAL A 266 10.93 19.94 -6.52
N THR A 267 9.93 20.07 -7.40
CA THR A 267 9.63 21.33 -8.10
C THR A 267 9.32 22.46 -7.11
N SER A 268 8.56 22.19 -6.06
CA SER A 268 8.27 23.17 -5.02
C SER A 268 9.56 23.66 -4.34
N GLY A 269 10.43 22.75 -3.90
CA GLY A 269 11.70 23.14 -3.29
C GLY A 269 12.59 23.94 -4.24
N LEU A 270 12.73 23.50 -5.50
CA LEU A 270 13.50 24.25 -6.52
C LEU A 270 13.00 25.70 -6.66
N LEU A 271 11.69 25.90 -6.76
CA LEU A 271 11.08 27.22 -6.90
C LEU A 271 11.19 28.06 -5.62
N PHE A 272 11.09 27.45 -4.43
CA PHE A 272 11.35 28.14 -3.16
C PHE A 272 12.82 28.62 -3.08
N GLY A 273 13.75 27.78 -3.54
CA GLY A 273 15.18 28.10 -3.59
C GLY A 273 15.51 29.22 -4.58
N SER A 274 14.78 29.31 -5.69
CA SER A 274 14.98 30.33 -6.73
C SER A 274 14.23 31.65 -6.48
N GLY A 275 13.45 31.75 -5.40
CA GLY A 275 12.68 32.96 -5.04
C GLY A 275 11.28 33.05 -5.68
N GLU A 276 10.84 32.02 -6.40
CA GLU A 276 9.56 31.98 -7.12
C GLU A 276 8.42 31.49 -6.22
N TYR A 277 8.19 32.21 -5.12
CA TYR A 277 7.34 31.78 -4.01
C TYR A 277 5.89 31.47 -4.41
N ALA A 278 5.33 32.22 -5.36
CA ALA A 278 4.00 31.96 -5.88
C ALA A 278 3.96 30.55 -6.48
N LEU A 279 4.70 30.31 -7.57
CA LEU A 279 4.74 29.01 -8.24
C LEU A 279 5.16 27.87 -7.30
N ALA A 280 6.08 28.14 -6.37
CA ALA A 280 6.53 27.17 -5.37
C ALA A 280 5.38 26.67 -4.48
N SER A 281 4.50 27.59 -4.04
CA SER A 281 3.33 27.28 -3.23
C SER A 281 2.29 26.46 -3.98
N GLY A 282 2.12 26.70 -5.29
CA GLY A 282 1.27 25.88 -6.16
C GLY A 282 1.78 24.44 -6.28
N ALA A 283 3.08 24.26 -6.53
CA ALA A 283 3.68 22.93 -6.57
C ALA A 283 3.63 22.20 -5.21
N PHE A 284 3.77 22.95 -4.11
CA PHE A 284 3.62 22.41 -2.76
C PHE A 284 2.17 21.95 -2.50
N LEU A 285 1.20 22.76 -2.92
CA LEU A 285 -0.21 22.43 -2.81
C LEU A 285 -0.53 21.15 -3.58
N LEU A 286 0.02 20.98 -4.79
CA LEU A 286 -0.10 19.75 -5.57
C LEU A 286 0.43 18.53 -4.82
N PHE A 287 1.60 18.65 -4.20
CA PHE A 287 2.18 17.59 -3.36
C PHE A 287 1.24 17.20 -2.21
N PHE A 288 0.71 18.17 -1.47
CA PHE A 288 -0.20 17.92 -0.35
C PHE A 288 -1.51 17.26 -0.79
N ILE A 289 -2.12 17.74 -1.87
CA ILE A 289 -3.32 17.11 -2.44
C ILE A 289 -3.04 15.65 -2.76
N ASN A 290 -1.93 15.37 -3.43
CA ASN A 290 -1.58 14.02 -3.84
C ASN A 290 -1.35 13.12 -2.62
N LEU A 291 -0.69 13.62 -1.58
CA LEU A 291 -0.50 12.90 -0.31
C LEU A 291 -1.84 12.57 0.36
N VAL A 292 -2.75 13.55 0.44
CA VAL A 292 -4.08 13.36 1.04
C VAL A 292 -4.91 12.36 0.24
N CYS A 293 -4.97 12.52 -1.08
CA CYS A 293 -5.72 11.64 -1.97
C CYS A 293 -5.22 10.20 -1.90
N VAL A 294 -3.90 9.98 -1.91
CA VAL A 294 -3.31 8.63 -1.84
C VAL A 294 -3.66 7.95 -0.52
N ASN A 295 -3.58 8.65 0.60
CA ASN A 295 -3.94 8.07 1.91
C ASN A 295 -5.45 7.85 2.05
N LEU A 296 -6.28 8.79 1.60
CA LEU A 296 -7.74 8.63 1.61
C LEU A 296 -8.17 7.44 0.76
N ALA A 297 -7.65 7.35 -0.45
CA ALA A 297 -7.88 6.24 -1.36
C ALA A 297 -7.42 4.91 -0.75
N GLY A 298 -6.20 4.86 -0.20
CA GLY A 298 -5.68 3.66 0.45
C GLY A 298 -6.55 3.18 1.60
N VAL A 299 -6.98 4.09 2.49
CA VAL A 299 -7.88 3.74 3.60
C VAL A 299 -9.21 3.20 3.09
N LEU A 300 -9.82 3.85 2.08
CA LEU A 300 -11.08 3.41 1.49
C LEU A 300 -10.95 2.05 0.79
N THR A 301 -9.92 1.88 -0.04
CA THR A 301 -9.69 0.63 -0.78
C THR A 301 -9.49 -0.55 0.17
N PHE A 302 -8.64 -0.42 1.19
CA PHE A 302 -8.46 -1.50 2.17
C PHE A 302 -9.72 -1.80 2.98
N LYS A 303 -10.50 -0.77 3.33
CA LYS A 303 -11.79 -0.93 4.00
C LYS A 303 -12.80 -1.68 3.12
N ILE A 304 -12.88 -1.34 1.83
CA ILE A 304 -13.78 -1.97 0.84
C ILE A 304 -13.38 -3.44 0.62
N GLN A 305 -12.08 -3.73 0.54
CA GLN A 305 -11.57 -5.11 0.48
C GLN A 305 -11.80 -5.90 1.79
N GLY A 306 -12.23 -5.21 2.85
CA GLY A 306 -12.54 -5.78 4.15
C GLY A 306 -11.30 -6.24 4.93
N ILE A 307 -10.15 -5.60 4.70
CA ILE A 307 -8.97 -5.75 5.55
C ILE A 307 -9.31 -5.13 6.92
N LYS A 308 -9.39 -5.98 7.94
CA LYS A 308 -9.84 -5.61 9.30
C LYS A 308 -8.88 -6.17 10.34
N ALA A 309 -8.95 -5.70 11.58
CA ALA A 309 -8.24 -6.31 12.70
C ALA A 309 -8.90 -7.63 13.16
N ILE A 310 -8.11 -8.63 13.61
CA ILE A 310 -8.66 -9.84 14.28
C ILE A 310 -8.80 -9.60 15.79
N TYR A 311 -7.78 -9.03 16.42
CA TYR A 311 -7.70 -8.99 17.88
C TYR A 311 -8.81 -8.10 18.45
N PRO A 312 -9.63 -8.58 19.41
CA PRO A 312 -10.79 -7.85 19.93
C PRO A 312 -10.48 -6.43 20.40
N GLU A 313 -9.34 -6.26 21.07
CA GLU A 313 -8.78 -4.99 21.54
C GLU A 313 -8.45 -4.02 20.39
N GLN A 314 -8.04 -4.54 19.24
CA GLN A 314 -7.72 -3.74 18.03
C GLN A 314 -8.97 -3.42 17.20
N ILE A 315 -10.06 -4.19 17.27
CA ILE A 315 -11.27 -3.94 16.46
C ILE A 315 -11.91 -2.60 16.81
N SER A 316 -12.05 -2.28 18.10
CA SER A 316 -12.63 -1.00 18.54
C SER A 316 -11.76 0.18 18.11
N LYS A 317 -10.44 0.01 18.20
CA LYS A 317 -9.42 0.98 17.85
C LYS A 317 -9.36 1.22 16.33
N SER A 318 -9.33 0.16 15.53
CA SER A 318 -9.41 0.20 14.06
C SER A 318 -10.64 0.98 13.60
N ARG A 319 -11.84 0.70 14.13
CA ARG A 319 -13.06 1.45 13.76
C ARG A 319 -12.94 2.94 14.06
N LYS A 320 -12.39 3.31 15.21
CA LYS A 320 -12.15 4.72 15.59
C LYS A 320 -11.12 5.37 14.65
N MET A 321 -9.99 4.69 14.40
CA MET A 321 -8.92 5.18 13.51
C MET A 321 -9.41 5.36 12.08
N ILE A 322 -10.14 4.38 11.52
CA ILE A 322 -10.74 4.51 10.18
C ILE A 322 -11.67 5.72 10.12
N ARG A 323 -12.59 5.88 11.08
CA ARG A 323 -13.52 7.03 11.09
C ARG A 323 -12.77 8.36 11.20
N LEU A 324 -11.82 8.46 12.12
CA LEU A 324 -11.03 9.66 12.35
C LEU A 324 -10.20 10.01 11.11
N SER A 325 -9.49 9.03 10.53
CA SER A 325 -8.68 9.23 9.33
C SER A 325 -9.56 9.62 8.13
N LEU A 326 -10.74 9.02 7.95
CA LEU A 326 -11.65 9.42 6.88
C LEU A 326 -12.10 10.87 7.05
N ILE A 327 -12.53 11.27 8.26
CA ILE A 327 -12.93 12.66 8.54
C ILE A 327 -11.76 13.62 8.32
N LEU A 328 -10.58 13.27 8.82
CA LEU A 328 -9.38 14.11 8.73
C LEU A 328 -8.94 14.30 7.28
N TRP A 329 -8.84 13.21 6.51
CA TRP A 329 -8.41 13.29 5.11
C TRP A 329 -9.45 13.97 4.22
N THR A 330 -10.75 13.75 4.45
CA THR A 330 -11.78 14.47 3.67
C THR A 330 -11.85 15.95 4.04
N ALA A 331 -11.74 16.30 5.33
CA ALA A 331 -11.70 17.70 5.76
C ALA A 331 -10.46 18.42 5.18
N LEU A 332 -9.30 17.76 5.22
CA LEU A 332 -8.07 18.30 4.65
C LEU A 332 -8.17 18.43 3.13
N LEU A 333 -8.78 17.47 2.44
CA LEU A 333 -9.01 17.55 0.99
C LEU A 333 -9.94 18.72 0.63
N LEU A 334 -11.03 18.91 1.38
CA LEU A 334 -11.95 20.04 1.18
C LEU A 334 -11.24 21.38 1.43
N LEU A 335 -10.44 21.47 2.50
CA LEU A 335 -9.62 22.66 2.78
C LEU A 335 -8.66 22.95 1.62
N LEU A 336 -7.93 21.94 1.15
CA LEU A 336 -7.01 22.08 0.01
C LEU A 336 -7.74 22.47 -1.27
N MET A 337 -8.95 21.93 -1.51
CA MET A 337 -9.77 22.31 -2.67
C MET A 337 -10.16 23.79 -2.63
N VAL A 338 -10.56 24.30 -1.45
CA VAL A 338 -10.83 25.73 -1.27
C VAL A 338 -9.57 26.58 -1.53
N LEU A 339 -8.42 26.13 -1.03
CA LEU A 339 -7.14 26.80 -1.27
C LEU A 339 -6.77 26.82 -2.76
N ILE A 340 -7.00 25.75 -3.52
CA ILE A 340 -6.79 25.75 -4.99
C ILE A 340 -7.68 26.80 -5.66
N LEU A 341 -8.96 26.87 -5.27
CA LEU A 341 -9.91 27.82 -5.87
C LEU A 341 -9.49 29.27 -5.59
N GLN A 342 -9.06 29.56 -4.36
CA GLN A 342 -8.54 30.87 -3.97
C GLN A 342 -7.23 31.21 -4.70
N TYR A 343 -6.30 30.25 -4.75
CA TYR A 343 -5.00 30.40 -5.38
C TYR A 343 -5.14 30.65 -6.89
N ARG A 344 -6.08 29.95 -7.55
CA ARG A 344 -6.40 30.18 -8.96
C ARG A 344 -7.00 31.56 -9.19
N GLY A 345 -7.96 31.98 -8.36
CA GLY A 345 -8.53 33.32 -8.43
C GLY A 345 -7.48 34.43 -8.24
N ALA A 346 -6.52 34.23 -7.34
CA ALA A 346 -5.41 35.17 -7.12
C ALA A 346 -4.43 35.24 -8.30
N LEU A 347 -4.10 34.11 -8.92
CA LEU A 347 -3.26 34.05 -10.12
C LEU A 347 -3.92 34.71 -11.33
N ASP A 348 -5.22 34.49 -11.53
CA ASP A 348 -5.97 35.11 -12.63
C ASP A 348 -6.04 36.65 -12.45
N LEU A 349 -6.13 37.15 -11.20
CA LEU A 349 -6.07 38.57 -10.87
C LEU A 349 -4.69 39.21 -11.10
N LEU A 350 -3.60 38.48 -10.82
CA LEU A 350 -2.23 38.94 -11.04
C LEU A 350 -1.80 38.95 -12.51
N LEU A 351 -2.43 38.13 -13.36
CA LEU A 351 -2.15 38.07 -14.81
C LEU A 351 -3.00 39.04 -15.64
N LEU A 352 -4.06 39.62 -15.04
CA LEU A 352 -4.95 40.59 -15.68
C LEU A 352 -4.66 42.07 -15.30
N GLY A 353 -3.71 42.32 -14.39
CA GLY A 353 -3.28 43.66 -13.97
C GLY A 353 -1.90 44.01 -14.49
#